data_AF-A0A932FS15-F1
#
_entry.id   AF-A0A932FS15-F1
#
_cell.length_a   1.000
_cell.length_b   1.000
_cell.length_c   1.000
_cell.angle_alpha   90.00
_cell.angle_beta   90.00
_cell.angle_gamma   90.00
#
_symmetry.space_group_name_H-M   'P 1'
#
loop_
_entity.id
_entity.type
_entity.pdbx_description
1 polymer ?
#
loop_
_entity_poly.entity_id
_entity_poly.type
_entity_poly.pdbx_seq_one_letter_code
_entity_poly.pdbx_strand_id
1 'polypeptide(L)'
;MKKFLTALFCLSALAALLPAATGLTRQAVVAHLDTCEAILQEIQGNAKTAIPADVLRRAKGLVIVNQFQAGFIFGIKDGYAVALVRRPNGKWSVPAFLKAGELSFGLQ
;
A
#
# COMPACT_ATOMS: atom_id res chain seq x y z
N MET A 1 -17.94 -33.54 -23.67
CA MET A 1 -18.44 -32.75 -22.52
C MET A 1 -17.34 -32.42 -21.49
N LYS A 2 -16.61 -33.41 -20.93
CA LYS A 2 -15.52 -33.15 -19.95
C LYS A 2 -14.41 -32.19 -20.44
N LYS A 3 -14.04 -32.27 -21.72
CA LYS A 3 -13.00 -31.43 -22.37
C LYS A 3 -13.43 -29.97 -22.53
N PHE A 4 -14.71 -29.74 -22.78
CA PHE A 4 -15.31 -28.40 -22.84
C PHE A 4 -15.41 -27.78 -21.45
N LEU A 5 -15.74 -28.58 -20.44
CA LEU A 5 -15.78 -28.13 -19.04
C LEU A 5 -14.40 -27.74 -18.52
N THR A 6 -13.35 -28.51 -18.86
CA THR A 6 -11.96 -28.17 -18.51
C THR A 6 -11.46 -26.93 -19.25
N ALA A 7 -11.76 -26.81 -20.54
CA ALA A 7 -11.42 -25.59 -21.30
C ALA A 7 -12.08 -24.34 -20.72
N LEU A 8 -13.35 -24.43 -20.30
CA LEU A 8 -14.08 -23.31 -19.70
C LEU A 8 -13.51 -22.91 -18.32
N PHE A 9 -13.10 -23.89 -17.51
CA PHE A 9 -12.46 -23.64 -16.20
C PHE A 9 -11.06 -23.04 -16.33
N CYS A 10 -10.27 -23.48 -17.33
CA CYS A 10 -8.98 -22.86 -17.63
C CYS A 10 -9.14 -21.43 -18.16
N LEU A 11 -10.18 -21.15 -18.95
CA LEU A 11 -10.44 -19.83 -19.48
C LEU A 11 -10.87 -18.84 -18.38
N SER A 12 -11.66 -19.28 -17.40
CA SER A 12 -12.03 -18.45 -16.25
C SER A 12 -10.86 -18.21 -15.30
N ALA A 13 -10.00 -19.22 -15.07
CA ALA A 13 -8.78 -19.06 -14.28
C ALA A 13 -7.79 -18.10 -14.95
N LEU A 14 -7.68 -18.13 -16.27
CA LEU A 14 -6.84 -17.20 -17.04
C LEU A 14 -7.40 -15.77 -17.02
N ALA A 15 -8.72 -15.61 -17.06
CA ALA A 15 -9.35 -14.29 -16.93
C ALA A 15 -9.13 -13.66 -15.55
N ALA A 16 -9.03 -14.46 -14.48
CA ALA A 16 -8.73 -13.99 -13.12
C ALA A 16 -7.26 -13.54 -12.94
N LEU A 17 -6.36 -13.90 -13.86
CA LEU A 17 -4.95 -13.49 -13.85
C LEU A 17 -4.71 -12.19 -14.63
N LEU A 18 -5.71 -11.64 -15.31
CA LEU A 18 -5.60 -10.35 -15.97
C LEU A 18 -5.48 -9.27 -14.88
N PRO A 19 -4.40 -8.47 -14.87
CA PRO A 19 -4.35 -7.30 -14.02
C PRO A 19 -5.47 -6.37 -14.47
N ALA A 20 -6.49 -6.18 -13.62
CA ALA A 20 -7.36 -5.04 -13.76
C ALA A 20 -6.49 -3.79 -13.51
N ALA A 21 -5.87 -3.27 -14.57
CA ALA A 21 -5.12 -2.02 -14.54
C ALA A 21 -6.10 -0.86 -14.43
N THR A 22 -6.86 -0.82 -13.36
CA THR A 22 -7.85 0.22 -13.08
C THR A 22 -7.41 0.95 -11.83
N GLY A 23 -7.14 2.26 -11.93
CA GLY A 23 -7.37 3.12 -10.77
C GLY A 23 -6.31 4.14 -10.35
N LEU A 24 -5.40 4.61 -11.22
CA LEU A 24 -4.66 5.84 -10.93
C LEU A 24 -5.42 7.06 -11.47
N THR A 25 -6.55 7.38 -10.83
CA THR A 25 -7.23 8.66 -11.07
C THR A 25 -6.54 9.75 -10.25
N ARG A 26 -6.60 11.00 -10.72
CA ARG A 26 -6.10 12.15 -9.93
C ARG A 26 -6.74 12.21 -8.55
N GLN A 27 -8.03 11.91 -8.45
CA GLN A 27 -8.77 11.90 -7.19
C GLN A 27 -8.23 10.84 -6.22
N ALA A 28 -7.99 9.62 -6.69
CA ALA A 28 -7.42 8.55 -5.85
C ALA A 28 -6.01 8.90 -5.37
N VAL A 29 -5.17 9.47 -6.24
CA VAL A 29 -3.81 9.90 -5.90
C VAL A 29 -3.83 10.98 -4.80
N VAL A 30 -4.71 11.98 -4.93
CA VAL A 30 -4.86 13.03 -3.92
C VAL A 30 -5.37 12.44 -2.60
N ALA A 31 -6.40 11.60 -2.64
CA ALA A 31 -6.94 10.94 -1.45
C ALA A 31 -5.88 10.07 -0.73
N HIS A 32 -5.04 9.36 -1.46
CA HIS A 32 -3.95 8.57 -0.87
C HIS A 32 -2.89 9.45 -0.20
N LEU A 33 -2.59 10.62 -0.77
CA LEU A 33 -1.66 11.58 -0.18
C LEU A 33 -2.24 12.18 1.10
N ASP A 34 -3.48 12.65 1.05
CA ASP A 34 -4.16 13.31 2.18
C ASP A 34 -4.28 12.36 3.38
N THR A 35 -4.64 11.10 3.15
CA THR A 35 -4.76 10.09 4.22
C THR A 35 -3.40 9.67 4.79
N CYS A 36 -2.35 9.56 3.96
CA CYS A 36 -1.00 9.31 4.46
C CYS A 36 -0.44 10.50 5.25
N GLU A 37 -0.75 11.72 4.82
CA GLU A 37 -0.41 12.92 5.59
C GLU A 37 -1.13 12.90 6.96
N ALA A 38 -2.42 12.59 6.99
CA ALA A 38 -3.19 12.49 8.23
C ALA A 38 -2.58 11.46 9.20
N ILE A 39 -2.18 10.28 8.72
CA ILE A 39 -1.48 9.26 9.53
C ILE A 39 -0.18 9.81 10.11
N LEU A 40 0.62 10.51 9.29
CA LEU A 40 1.88 11.07 9.76
C LEU A 40 1.64 12.17 10.81
N GLN A 41 0.64 13.03 10.61
CA GLN A 41 0.25 14.07 11.56
C GLN A 41 -0.24 13.47 12.88
N GLU A 42 -1.06 12.41 12.83
CA GLU A 42 -1.55 11.69 14.01
C GLU A 42 -0.39 11.09 14.81
N ILE A 43 0.52 10.37 14.14
CA ILE A 43 1.70 9.76 14.76
C ILE A 43 2.59 10.83 15.41
N GLN A 44 2.85 11.93 14.71
CA GLN A 44 3.69 13.03 15.21
C GLN A 44 3.03 13.84 16.32
N GLY A 45 1.69 13.92 16.33
CA GLY A 45 0.92 14.60 17.37
C GLY A 45 0.88 13.85 18.70
N ASN A 46 1.19 12.55 18.69
CA ASN A 46 1.21 11.71 19.89
C ASN A 46 2.65 11.48 20.36
N ALA A 47 3.00 12.02 21.53
CA ALA A 47 4.34 11.93 22.10
C ALA A 47 4.85 10.48 22.32
N LYS A 48 3.97 9.49 22.42
CA LYS A 48 4.35 8.07 22.58
C LYS A 48 4.77 7.42 21.26
N THR A 49 4.28 7.91 20.14
CA THR A 49 4.51 7.32 18.80
C THR A 49 5.28 8.25 17.87
N ALA A 50 5.48 9.51 18.26
CA ALA A 50 6.18 10.50 17.46
C ALA A 50 7.58 10.00 17.09
N ILE A 51 7.92 10.14 15.82
CA ILE A 51 9.21 9.77 15.27
C ILE A 51 10.24 10.78 15.80
N PRO A 52 11.29 10.33 16.50
CA PRO A 52 12.31 11.22 17.03
C PRO A 52 12.94 12.10 15.93
N ALA A 53 13.18 13.37 16.27
CA ALA A 53 13.66 14.35 15.29
C ALA A 53 15.04 14.00 14.71
N ASP A 54 15.89 13.31 15.47
CA ASP A 54 17.20 12.84 15.02
C ASP A 54 17.10 11.67 14.02
N VAL A 55 16.09 10.81 14.17
CA VAL A 55 15.76 9.74 13.22
C VAL A 55 15.26 10.34 11.92
N LEU A 56 14.27 11.25 11.99
CA LEU A 56 13.76 11.94 10.80
C LEU A 56 14.83 12.75 10.06
N ARG A 57 15.76 13.37 10.79
CA ARG A 57 16.89 14.11 10.19
C ARG A 57 17.87 13.21 9.43
N ARG A 58 18.08 11.98 9.89
CA ARG A 58 19.00 11.01 9.26
C ARG A 58 18.33 10.15 8.20
N ALA A 59 16.99 10.09 8.19
CA ALA A 59 16.21 9.31 7.26
C ALA A 59 16.53 9.66 5.80
N LYS A 60 16.84 8.62 5.00
CA LYS A 60 17.04 8.73 3.55
C LYS A 60 15.74 8.59 2.77
N GLY A 61 14.71 8.05 3.39
CA GLY A 61 13.39 7.90 2.82
C GLY A 61 12.34 7.73 3.92
N LEU A 62 11.09 7.96 3.55
CA LEU A 62 9.91 7.75 4.37
C LEU A 62 8.91 6.97 3.52
N VAL A 63 8.30 5.95 4.10
CA VAL A 63 7.16 5.23 3.52
C VAL A 63 6.04 5.27 4.54
N ILE A 64 4.94 5.92 4.20
CA ILE A 64 3.74 5.93 5.02
C ILE A 64 2.77 4.93 4.41
N VAL A 65 2.31 3.97 5.21
CA VAL A 65 1.43 2.89 4.77
C VAL A 65 0.05 3.09 5.39
N ASN A 66 -0.98 3.15 4.55
CA ASN A 66 -2.37 3.06 4.95
C ASN A 66 -2.91 1.70 4.51
N GLN A 67 -3.08 0.79 5.46
CA GLN A 67 -3.53 -0.58 5.20
C GLN A 67 -4.55 -1.01 6.24
N PHE A 68 -5.50 -1.83 5.80
CA PHE A 68 -6.37 -2.58 6.68
C PHE A 68 -6.01 -4.08 6.63
N GLN A 69 -6.38 -4.79 7.67
CA GLN A 69 -6.15 -6.22 7.82
C GLN A 69 -7.48 -6.90 8.15
N ALA A 70 -7.76 -8.02 7.49
CA ALA A 70 -8.97 -8.81 7.73
C ALA A 70 -8.65 -10.32 7.69
N GLY A 71 -9.38 -11.10 8.48
CA GLY A 71 -9.32 -12.57 8.49
C GLY A 71 -8.63 -13.18 9.72
N PHE A 72 -8.95 -14.45 9.99
CA PHE A 72 -8.47 -15.20 11.16
C PHE A 72 -7.54 -16.36 10.80
N ILE A 73 -7.91 -17.17 9.79
CA ILE A 73 -7.08 -18.29 9.26
C ILE A 73 -6.37 -17.89 7.96
N PHE A 74 -7.06 -17.11 7.13
CA PHE A 74 -6.50 -16.49 5.93
C PHE A 74 -6.50 -14.98 6.17
N GLY A 75 -5.32 -14.39 6.33
CA GLY A 75 -5.17 -12.96 6.54
C GLY A 75 -5.00 -12.24 5.21
N ILE A 76 -5.87 -11.28 4.93
CA ILE A 76 -5.77 -10.38 3.79
C ILE A 76 -5.43 -9.00 4.32
N LYS A 77 -4.34 -8.43 3.83
CA LYS A 77 -4.04 -7.01 3.97
C LYS A 77 -4.27 -6.35 2.63
N ASP A 78 -4.95 -5.22 2.64
CA ASP A 78 -5.00 -4.36 1.47
C ASP A 78 -4.91 -2.90 1.86
N GLY A 79 -4.35 -2.12 0.95
CA GLY A 79 -3.94 -0.76 1.25
C GLY A 79 -3.07 -0.15 0.17
N TYR A 80 -2.52 1.00 0.51
CA TYR A 80 -1.63 1.77 -0.33
C TYR A 80 -0.58 2.46 0.56
N ALA A 81 0.48 2.94 -0.07
CA ALA A 81 1.52 3.68 0.62
C ALA A 81 2.02 4.85 -0.23
N VAL A 82 2.49 5.89 0.46
CA VAL A 82 3.19 7.03 -0.13
C VAL A 82 4.63 7.01 0.32
N ALA A 83 5.55 7.03 -0.64
CA ALA A 83 6.98 7.01 -0.41
C ALA A 83 7.64 8.32 -0.85
N LEU A 84 8.55 8.84 -0.04
CA LEU A 84 9.40 9.98 -0.36
C LEU A 84 10.86 9.64 -0.07
N VAL A 85 11.77 10.14 -0.91
CA VAL A 85 13.21 9.96 -0.76
C VAL A 85 13.88 11.30 -0.54
N ARG A 86 14.84 11.35 0.38
CA ARG A 86 15.67 12.53 0.63
C ARG A 86 16.77 12.60 -0.43
N ARG A 87 16.74 13.64 -1.26
CA ARG A 87 17.77 13.88 -2.28
C ARG A 87 19.07 14.41 -1.66
N PRO A 88 20.23 14.29 -2.35
CA PRO A 88 21.51 14.83 -1.85
C PRO A 88 21.49 16.32 -1.51
N ASN A 89 20.65 17.10 -2.20
CA ASN A 89 20.45 18.53 -1.92
C ASN A 89 19.59 18.83 -0.67
N GLY A 90 19.25 17.81 0.12
CA GLY A 90 18.46 17.96 1.33
C GLY A 90 16.97 18.17 1.10
N LYS A 91 16.46 18.18 -0.15
CA LYS A 91 15.01 18.26 -0.44
C LYS A 91 14.40 16.86 -0.55
N TRP A 92 13.12 16.74 -0.21
CA TRP A 92 12.35 15.52 -0.47
C TRP A 92 12.01 15.36 -1.95
N SER A 93 11.86 14.12 -2.40
CA SER A 93 11.37 13.79 -3.75
C SER A 93 9.89 14.13 -3.92
N VAL A 94 9.42 14.05 -5.15
CA VAL A 94 7.97 13.92 -5.37
C VAL A 94 7.48 12.62 -4.73
N PRO A 95 6.22 12.55 -4.24
CA PRO A 95 5.67 11.33 -3.68
C PRO A 95 5.54 10.25 -4.75
N ALA A 96 5.94 9.04 -4.39
CA ALA A 96 5.68 7.83 -5.17
C ALA A 96 4.55 7.04 -4.49
N PHE A 97 3.63 6.51 -5.29
CA PHE A 97 2.46 5.76 -4.81
C PHE A 97 2.69 4.27 -5.01
N LEU A 98 2.44 3.51 -3.95
CA LEU A 98 2.67 2.08 -3.88
C LEU A 98 1.37 1.38 -3.52
N LYS A 99 1.15 0.19 -4.08
CA LYS A 99 0.12 -0.72 -3.59
C LYS A 99 0.70 -1.49 -2.40
N ALA A 100 -0.05 -1.55 -1.29
CA ALA A 100 0.36 -2.26 -0.07
C ALA A 100 -0.70 -3.33 0.23
N GLY A 101 -0.62 -4.45 -0.49
CA GLY A 101 -1.55 -5.57 -0.33
C GLY A 101 -0.78 -6.89 -0.21
N GLU A 102 -1.21 -7.73 0.72
CA GLU A 102 -0.57 -9.00 1.04
C GLU A 102 -1.62 -10.06 1.37
N LEU A 103 -1.37 -11.30 0.94
CA LEU A 103 -2.14 -12.47 1.35
C LEU A 103 -1.26 -13.33 2.25
N SER A 104 -1.81 -13.75 3.39
CA SER A 104 -1.13 -14.56 4.39
C SER A 104 -2.00 -15.74 4.81
N PHE A 105 -1.34 -16.83 5.22
CA PHE A 105 -1.99 -18.04 5.75
C PHE A 105 -1.42 -18.36 7.13
N GLY A 106 -2.27 -18.39 8.16
CA GLY A 106 -1.88 -18.58 9.56
C GLY A 106 -2.80 -17.85 10.54
N LEU A 107 -2.71 -18.20 11.83
CA LEU A 107 -3.41 -17.48 12.90
C LEU A 107 -2.68 -16.12 13.12
N GLN A 108 -3.39 -15.02 12.89
CA GLN A 108 -2.91 -13.66 13.16
C GLN A 108 -3.02 -13.28 14.64
#